data_AF-A0A0S8AW88-F1
#
_entry.id   AF-A0A0S8AW88-F1
#
_cell.length_a   1.000
_cell.length_b   1.000
_cell.length_c   1.000
_cell.angle_alpha   90.00
_cell.angle_beta   90.00
_cell.angle_gamma   90.00
#
_symmetry.space_group_name_H-M   'P 1'
#
loop_
_entity.id
_entity.type
_entity.pdbx_description
1 polymer ?
#
loop_
_entity_poly.entity_id
_entity_poly.type
_entity_poly.pdbx_seq_one_letter_code
_entity_poly.pdbx_strand_id
1 'polypeptide(L)'
;MESRRKYQDNNEVTSHLDLCAYCGSNILRGAMRCVSCGKILKTPEEQSAAIRSMEKSQNSIHIKKILKLMGFLIVSGIVYYRYSDRIQEFISVLLNR
;
A
#
# COMPACT_ATOMS: atom_id res chain seq x y z
N MET A 1 -17.70 14.36 36.88
CA MET A 1 -16.98 14.78 35.65
C MET A 1 -15.49 14.72 35.95
N GLU A 2 -14.64 14.57 34.92
CA GLU A 2 -13.16 14.46 34.96
C GLU A 2 -12.56 13.05 35.04
N SER A 3 -12.88 12.29 34.00
CA SER A 3 -12.04 11.20 33.50
C SER A 3 -10.75 11.78 32.89
N ARG A 4 -9.63 11.75 33.63
CA ARG A 4 -8.31 12.12 33.09
C ARG A 4 -7.73 10.96 32.28
N ARG A 5 -7.65 11.21 30.98
CA ARG A 5 -7.08 10.40 29.89
C ARG A 5 -5.77 9.70 30.30
N LYS A 6 -5.75 8.37 30.26
CA LYS A 6 -4.54 7.58 30.01
C LYS A 6 -4.40 7.43 28.50
N TYR A 7 -3.52 8.22 27.89
CA TYR A 7 -3.06 8.01 26.52
C TYR A 7 -1.73 7.26 26.61
N GLN A 8 -1.77 5.93 26.48
CA GLN A 8 -0.58 5.11 26.31
C GLN A 8 -0.16 5.17 24.84
N ASP A 9 0.84 5.98 24.55
CA ASP A 9 1.57 5.97 23.28
C ASP A 9 2.66 4.89 23.37
N ASN A 10 2.35 3.70 22.85
CA ASN A 10 3.31 2.63 22.65
C ASN A 10 3.78 2.69 21.20
N ASN A 11 4.71 3.60 20.89
CA ASN A 11 5.46 3.56 19.65
C ASN A 11 6.88 4.02 19.95
N GLU A 12 7.70 3.08 20.40
CA GLU A 12 9.15 3.25 20.49
C GLU A 12 9.74 3.29 19.07
N VAL A 13 9.42 4.37 18.35
CA VAL A 13 10.15 4.81 17.17
C VAL A 13 11.49 5.27 17.74
N THR A 14 12.52 4.45 17.56
CA THR A 14 13.93 4.81 17.73
C THR A 14 14.24 5.96 16.79
N SER A 15 13.82 7.15 17.20
CA SER A 15 13.95 8.41 16.48
C SER A 15 15.39 8.83 16.62
N HIS A 16 16.22 8.34 15.70
CA HIS A 16 17.56 8.86 15.51
C HIS A 16 17.43 10.37 15.23
N LEU A 17 17.81 11.17 16.22
CA LEU A 17 17.86 12.62 16.13
C LEU A 17 19.18 12.99 15.46
N ASP A 18 19.10 13.76 14.38
CA ASP A 18 20.25 14.40 13.74
C ASP A 18 20.29 15.89 14.13
N LEU A 19 21.42 16.55 13.92
CA LEU A 19 21.57 17.99 14.13
C LEU A 19 21.29 18.74 12.82
N CYS A 20 20.53 19.83 12.90
CA CYS A 20 20.32 20.71 11.76
C CYS A 20 21.64 21.39 11.35
N ALA A 21 22.09 21.19 10.11
CA ALA A 21 23.31 21.77 9.56
C ALA A 21 23.34 23.32 9.54
N TYR A 22 22.19 23.99 9.71
CA TYR A 22 22.09 25.44 9.64
C TYR A 22 22.01 26.14 11.00
N CYS A 23 21.34 25.53 11.98
CA CYS A 23 21.09 26.16 13.28
C CYS A 23 21.47 25.29 14.48
N GLY A 24 21.90 24.05 14.25
CA GLY A 24 22.33 23.13 15.30
C GLY A 24 21.20 22.53 16.14
N SER A 25 19.92 22.82 15.87
CA SER A 25 18.82 22.23 16.63
C SER A 25 18.63 20.75 16.29
N ASN A 26 18.18 19.95 17.27
CA ASN A 26 17.81 18.55 17.07
C ASN A 26 16.62 18.42 16.09
N ILE A 27 16.76 17.55 15.10
CA ILE A 27 15.75 17.25 14.08
C ILE A 27 15.57 15.74 13.96
N LEU A 28 14.37 15.28 13.60
CA LEU A 28 14.16 13.87 13.30
C LEU A 28 14.88 13.51 12.00
N ARG A 29 15.54 12.34 11.97
CA ARG A 29 16.09 11.79 10.72
C ARG A 29 15.02 11.71 9.64
N GLY A 30 15.31 12.31 8.49
CA GLY A 30 14.37 12.38 7.37
C GLY A 30 13.40 13.56 7.42
N ALA A 31 13.48 14.45 8.41
CA ALA A 31 12.72 15.70 8.42
C ALA A 31 13.06 16.56 7.19
N MET A 32 12.03 16.99 6.45
CA MET A 32 12.20 17.81 5.24
C MET A 32 12.61 19.25 5.59
N ARG A 33 12.17 19.73 6.74
CA ARG A 33 12.36 21.11 7.19
C ARG A 33 12.72 21.12 8.68
N CYS A 34 13.64 21.99 9.05
CA CYS A 34 13.91 22.23 10.46
C CYS A 34 12.76 23.05 11.09
N VAL A 35 12.19 22.56 12.19
CA VAL A 35 11.11 23.24 12.93
C VAL A 35 11.62 24.54 13.57
N SER A 36 12.89 24.58 13.97
CA SER A 36 13.49 25.71 14.67
C SER A 36 13.84 26.87 13.74
N CYS A 37 14.52 26.60 12.62
CA CYS A 37 14.99 27.67 11.72
C CYS A 37 14.22 27.76 10.40
N GLY A 38 13.31 26.82 10.13
CA GLY A 38 12.49 26.82 8.93
C GLY A 38 13.25 26.55 7.63
N LYS A 39 14.53 26.14 7.66
CA LYS A 39 15.28 25.79 6.45
C LYS A 39 14.99 24.37 5.99
N ILE A 40 15.01 24.16 4.67
CA ILE A 40 14.80 22.86 4.03
C ILE A 40 16.13 22.09 4.07
N LEU A 41 16.08 20.85 4.56
CA LEU A 41 17.28 20.04 4.86
C LEU A 41 17.63 19.05 3.74
N LYS A 42 16.64 18.59 2.99
CA LYS A 42 16.81 17.71 1.82
C LYS A 42 16.23 18.36 0.59
N THR A 43 16.99 18.31 -0.51
CA THR A 43 16.50 18.80 -1.80
C THR A 43 15.40 17.89 -2.34
N PRO A 44 14.42 18.44 -3.08
CA PRO A 44 13.33 17.65 -3.67
C PRO A 44 13.82 16.57 -4.65
N GLU A 45 15.01 16.74 -5.22
CA GLU A 45 15.62 15.78 -6.16
C GLU A 45 15.94 14.44 -5.48
N GLU A 46 16.53 14.46 -4.29
CA GLU A 46 16.82 13.23 -3.52
C GLU A 46 15.55 12.49 -3.08
N GLN A 47 14.46 13.23 -2.85
CA GLN A 47 13.16 12.66 -2.48
C GLN A 47 12.53 11.92 -3.67
N SER A 48 12.63 12.49 -4.87
CA SER A 48 12.10 11.85 -6.08
C SER A 48 12.84 10.56 -6.45
N ALA A 49 14.14 10.48 -6.17
CA ALA A 49 14.93 9.27 -6.40
C ALA A 49 14.55 8.13 -5.44
N ALA A 50 14.27 8.44 -4.18
CA ALA A 50 13.80 7.46 -3.19
C ALA A 50 12.37 6.96 -3.48
N ILE A 51 11.48 7.85 -3.94
CA ILE A 51 10.11 7.46 -4.31
C ILE A 51 10.12 6.56 -5.56
N ARG A 52 10.95 6.86 -6.55
CA ARG A 52 11.09 6.04 -7.78
C ARG A 52 11.65 4.65 -7.51
N SER A 53 12.52 4.48 -6.52
CA SER A 53 13.08 3.16 -6.19
C SER A 53 12.09 2.26 -5.47
N MET A 54 11.13 2.82 -4.72
CA MET A 54 10.06 2.05 -4.07
C MET A 54 8.97 1.60 -5.05
N GLU A 55 8.62 2.40 -6.06
CA GLU A 55 7.56 2.08 -7.02
C GLU A 55 7.94 0.93 -7.97
N LYS A 56 9.23 0.82 -8.33
CA LYS A 56 9.68 -0.15 -9.35
C LYS A 56 9.76 -1.60 -8.85
N SER A 57 9.85 -1.82 -7.53
CA SER A 57 10.05 -3.16 -6.96
C SER A 57 8.73 -3.88 -6.62
N GLN A 58 7.70 -3.14 -6.19
CA GLN A 58 6.46 -3.75 -5.68
C GLN A 58 5.50 -4.24 -6.78
N ASN A 59 5.52 -3.64 -7.97
CA ASN A 59 4.53 -3.93 -9.02
C ASN A 59 4.82 -5.22 -9.83
N SER A 60 6.07 -5.68 -9.90
CA SER A 60 6.42 -6.82 -10.77
C SER A 60 5.89 -8.17 -10.26
N ILE A 61 5.70 -8.31 -8.94
CA ILE A 61 5.24 -9.56 -8.31
C ILE A 61 3.71 -9.65 -8.34
N HIS A 62 3.00 -8.54 -8.14
CA HIS A 62 1.54 -8.54 -8.12
C HIS A 62 0.93 -8.73 -9.51
N ILE A 63 1.54 -8.15 -10.56
CA ILE A 63 1.01 -8.25 -11.93
C ILE A 63 1.01 -9.70 -12.43
N LYS A 64 2.06 -10.49 -12.13
CA LYS A 64 2.14 -11.90 -12.56
C LYS A 64 1.05 -12.77 -11.91
N LYS A 65 0.71 -12.52 -10.64
CA LYS A 65 -0.37 -13.22 -9.94
C LYS A 65 -1.75 -12.86 -10.52
N ILE A 66 -1.98 -11.57 -10.75
CA ILE A 66 -3.24 -11.07 -11.34
C ILE A 66 -3.43 -11.62 -12.75
N LEU A 67 -2.38 -11.64 -13.58
CA LEU A 67 -2.46 -12.13 -14.96
C LEU A 67 -2.82 -13.62 -15.01
N LYS A 68 -2.25 -14.44 -14.11
CA LYS A 68 -2.62 -15.87 -13.99
C LYS A 68 -4.07 -16.06 -13.57
N LEU A 69 -4.56 -15.26 -12.62
CA LEU A 69 -5.96 -15.31 -12.17
C LEU A 69 -6.91 -14.92 -13.30
N MET A 70 -6.62 -13.83 -14.03
CA MET A 70 -7.42 -13.38 -15.16
C MET A 70 -7.49 -14.45 -16.26
N GLY A 71 -6.36 -15.09 -16.60
CA GLY A 71 -6.34 -16.18 -17.56
C GLY A 71 -7.23 -17.36 -17.14
N PHE A 72 -7.20 -17.74 -15.85
CA PHE A 72 -8.06 -18.80 -15.32
C PHE A 72 -9.55 -18.46 -15.43
N LEU A 73 -9.93 -17.22 -15.08
CA LEU A 73 -11.33 -16.76 -15.18
C LEU A 73 -11.84 -16.75 -16.62
N ILE A 74 -11.01 -16.34 -17.58
CA ILE A 74 -11.38 -16.33 -19.00
C ILE A 74 -11.65 -17.77 -19.49
N VAL A 75 -10.74 -18.70 -19.20
CA VAL A 75 -10.93 -20.11 -19.59
C VAL A 75 -12.18 -20.69 -18.92
N SER A 76 -12.35 -20.46 -17.62
CA SER A 76 -13.54 -20.89 -16.88
C SER A 76 -14.83 -20.30 -17.47
N GLY A 77 -14.81 -19.03 -17.86
CA GLY A 77 -15.95 -18.36 -18.49
C GLY A 77 -16.29 -18.93 -19.87
N ILE A 78 -15.28 -19.26 -20.69
CA ILE A 78 -15.48 -19.90 -22.00
C ILE A 78 -16.12 -21.28 -21.84
N VAL A 79 -15.60 -22.09 -20.90
CA VAL A 79 -16.17 -23.41 -20.60
C VAL A 79 -17.62 -23.25 -20.12
N TYR A 80 -17.87 -22.34 -19.18
CA TYR A 80 -19.22 -22.07 -18.70
C TYR A 80 -20.16 -21.64 -19.83
N TYR A 81 -19.74 -20.72 -20.69
CA TYR A 81 -20.53 -20.24 -21.82
C TYR A 81 -20.90 -21.39 -22.76
N ARG A 82 -19.93 -22.24 -23.10
CA ARG A 82 -20.15 -23.37 -24.02
C ARG A 82 -21.05 -24.46 -23.44
N TYR A 83 -21.07 -24.62 -22.11
CA TYR A 83 -21.92 -25.60 -21.42
C TYR A 83 -23.17 -24.99 -20.80
N SER A 84 -23.40 -23.68 -20.98
CA SER A 84 -24.51 -22.97 -20.33
C SER A 84 -25.88 -23.53 -20.70
N ASP A 85 -26.08 -23.93 -21.96
CA ASP A 85 -27.32 -24.55 -22.43
C ASP A 85 -27.64 -25.87 -21.70
N ARG A 86 -26.62 -26.69 -21.43
CA ARG A 86 -26.77 -27.95 -20.67
C ARG A 86 -27.06 -27.70 -19.19
N ILE A 87 -26.44 -26.66 -18.62
CA ILE A 87 -26.60 -26.33 -17.20
C ILE A 87 -28.01 -25.83 -16.90
N GLN A 88 -28.64 -25.08 -17.81
CA GLN A 88 -30.02 -24.61 -17.66
C GLN A 88 -31.04 -25.77 -17.62
N GLU A 89 -30.83 -26.83 -18.40
CA GLU A 89 -31.66 -28.06 -18.33
C GLU A 89 -31.56 -28.71 -16.94
N PHE A 90 -30.37 -28.81 -16.37
CA PHE A 90 -30.19 -29.39 -15.03
C PHE A 90 -30.74 -28.51 -13.91
N ILE A 91 -30.56 -27.19 -14.00
CA ILE A 91 -31.06 -26.24 -13.00
C ILE A 91 -32.59 -26.25 -12.99
N SER A 92 -33.24 -26.23 -14.16
CA SER A 92 -34.72 -26.26 -14.22
C SER A 92 -35.31 -27.53 -13.62
N VAL A 93 -34.68 -28.69 -13.80
CA VAL A 93 -35.08 -29.95 -13.17
C VAL A 93 -34.87 -29.96 -11.65
N LEU A 94 -33.80 -29.32 -11.16
CA LEU A 94 -33.51 -29.21 -9.73
C LEU A 94 -34.36 -28.17 -9.01
N LEU A 95 -34.76 -27.08 -9.68
CA LEU A 95 -35.58 -26.01 -9.09
C LEU A 95 -37.08 -26.30 -9.15
N ASN A 96 -37.52 -27.17 -10.06
CA ASN A 96 -38.94 -27.50 -10.26
C ASN A 96 -39.35 -28.81 -9.56
N ARG A 97 -38.54 -29.26 -8.59
CA ARG A 97 -38.80 -30.40 -7.70
C ARG A 97 -38.80 -29.92 -6.26
#